data_AF-A0A426R7U2-F1
#
_entry.id   AF-A0A426R7U2-F1
#
_cell.length_a   1.000
_cell.length_b   1.000
_cell.length_c   1.000
_cell.angle_alpha   90.00
_cell.angle_beta   90.00
_cell.angle_gamma   90.00
#
_symmetry.space_group_name_H-M   'P 1'
#
loop_
_entity.id
_entity.type
_entity.pdbx_description
1 polymer ?
#
loop_
_entity_poly.entity_id
_entity_poly.type
_entity_poly.pdbx_seq_one_letter_code
_entity_poly.pdbx_strand_id
1 'polypeptide(L)'
;MTAKQKILLLVMMGLGLLIFLDIRAATSSSGVYVYASEQANTHWSVAKNFAEWGVWGISPYQFSSASSSPLFTFLLSILIKIFGNSNYIPLIANSLAALFLISILHTYLKQFTIRIYAIFMIAIILLMPLHKEITAGTEYVFYSLSMILFLRAFQKYLASETPRNFSNMALLSILATGFRYESLILIFFFCAYLVIIRNDFVKSLALWCCAIMPLLVYGWISVSHGSSFLPVYMFPRLETTDGVKDLLKNLSGNAYQGATVLILMLFLLIQIFIQSGTQKTLADKISKNPLAAVVFCGVAAQLVIAPIVGIVINQSASIVMILFTLAPITNDFIQKKVGNTELKSPQNSEF
;
A
#
# COMPACT_ATOMS: atom_id res chain seq x y z
N MET A 1 5.58 -23.81 20.82
CA MET A 1 5.35 -22.51 20.17
C MET A 1 6.69 -21.76 20.06
N THR A 2 7.16 -21.46 18.84
CA THR A 2 8.43 -20.77 18.60
C THR A 2 8.39 -19.30 19.08
N ALA A 3 9.55 -18.67 19.30
CA ALA A 3 9.59 -17.25 19.71
C ALA A 3 8.85 -16.34 18.71
N LYS A 4 8.98 -16.59 17.40
CA LYS A 4 8.26 -15.86 16.34
C LYS A 4 6.75 -16.05 16.42
N GLN A 5 6.29 -17.27 16.73
CA GLN A 5 4.86 -17.53 16.95
C GLN A 5 4.34 -16.76 18.17
N LYS A 6 5.10 -16.70 19.27
CA LYS A 6 4.70 -15.92 20.47
C LYS A 6 4.54 -14.44 20.14
N ILE A 7 5.48 -13.87 19.38
CA ILE A 7 5.38 -12.49 18.90
C ILE A 7 4.18 -12.29 17.99
N LEU A 8 3.93 -13.22 17.05
CA LEU A 8 2.74 -13.16 16.19
C LEU A 8 1.46 -13.13 17.02
N LEU A 9 1.34 -14.00 18.03
CA LEU A 9 0.17 -14.03 18.90
C LEU A 9 0.01 -12.71 19.67
N LEU A 10 1.08 -12.16 20.24
CA LEU A 10 1.04 -10.87 20.94
C LEU A 10 0.61 -9.73 20.02
N VAL A 11 1.13 -9.70 18.80
CA VAL A 11 0.77 -8.73 17.76
C VAL A 11 -0.72 -8.86 17.40
N MET A 12 -1.22 -10.09 17.21
CA MET A 12 -2.64 -10.36 16.93
C MET A 12 -3.56 -9.96 18.11
N MET A 13 -3.15 -10.26 19.35
CA MET A 13 -3.89 -9.87 20.55
C MET A 13 -3.92 -8.34 20.71
N GLY A 14 -2.78 -7.67 20.50
CA GLY A 14 -2.69 -6.22 20.54
C GLY A 14 -3.56 -5.56 19.47
N LEU A 15 -3.54 -6.07 18.24
CA LEU A 15 -4.40 -5.61 17.16
C LEU A 15 -5.88 -5.79 17.51
N GLY A 16 -6.27 -6.97 18.01
CA GLY A 16 -7.64 -7.25 18.43
C GLY A 16 -8.12 -6.34 19.56
N LEU A 17 -7.26 -6.05 20.54
CA LEU A 17 -7.55 -5.09 21.60
C LEU A 17 -7.77 -3.68 21.05
N LEU A 18 -6.91 -3.20 20.15
CA LEU A 18 -7.05 -1.87 19.54
C LEU A 18 -8.34 -1.75 18.73
N ILE A 19 -8.66 -2.76 17.89
CA ILE A 19 -9.92 -2.80 17.13
C ILE A 19 -11.12 -2.78 18.08
N PHE A 20 -11.07 -3.55 19.17
CA PHE A 20 -12.13 -3.56 20.17
C PHE A 20 -12.33 -2.17 20.79
N LEU A 21 -11.25 -1.49 21.17
CA LEU A 21 -11.30 -0.14 21.73
C LEU A 21 -11.89 0.86 20.71
N ASP A 22 -11.49 0.78 19.45
CA ASP A 22 -12.03 1.62 18.37
C ASP A 22 -13.54 1.41 18.18
N ILE A 23 -13.99 0.15 18.15
CA ILE A 23 -15.42 -0.17 18.02
C ILE A 23 -16.21 0.36 19.22
N ARG A 24 -15.65 0.23 20.43
CA ARG A 24 -16.29 0.74 21.66
C ARG A 24 -16.38 2.27 21.65
N ALA A 25 -15.35 2.95 21.17
CA ALA A 25 -15.37 4.40 21.00
C ALA A 25 -16.37 4.83 19.92
N ALA A 26 -16.44 4.12 18.79
CA ALA A 26 -17.37 4.43 17.70
C ALA A 26 -18.85 4.17 18.07
N THR A 27 -19.11 3.27 19.01
CA THR A 27 -20.48 2.89 19.43
C THR A 27 -20.96 3.60 20.69
N SER A 28 -20.10 4.36 21.38
CA SER A 28 -20.44 4.94 22.69
C SER A 28 -21.51 6.04 22.62
N SER A 29 -21.70 6.70 21.48
CA SER A 29 -22.64 7.81 21.32
C SER A 29 -24.04 7.38 20.87
N SER A 30 -24.12 6.42 19.95
CA SER A 30 -25.38 6.05 19.27
C SER A 30 -25.81 4.60 19.50
N GLY A 31 -24.96 3.77 20.13
CA GLY A 31 -25.17 2.31 20.23
C GLY A 31 -25.03 1.56 18.90
N VAL A 32 -24.78 2.26 17.78
CA VAL A 32 -24.65 1.70 16.43
C VAL A 32 -23.26 2.02 15.89
N TYR A 33 -22.65 1.05 15.21
CA TYR A 33 -21.35 1.27 14.58
C TYR A 33 -21.50 2.14 13.33
N VAL A 34 -20.86 3.31 13.34
CA VAL A 34 -20.83 4.26 12.23
C VAL A 34 -19.37 4.50 11.84
N TYR A 35 -19.07 4.43 10.53
CA TYR A 35 -17.73 4.71 10.04
C TYR A 35 -17.44 6.20 10.15
N ALA A 36 -16.32 6.53 10.79
CA ALA A 36 -15.84 7.91 10.89
C ALA A 36 -15.36 8.49 9.55
N SER A 37 -15.02 7.64 8.59
CA SER A 37 -14.56 8.04 7.26
C SER A 37 -15.74 8.30 6.31
N GLU A 38 -15.82 9.51 5.76
CA GLU A 38 -16.79 9.87 4.72
C GLU A 38 -16.62 8.99 3.45
N GLN A 39 -15.37 8.61 3.13
CA GLN A 39 -15.08 7.75 1.98
C GLN A 39 -15.70 6.35 2.17
N ALA A 40 -15.59 5.77 3.38
CA ALA A 40 -16.19 4.47 3.67
C ALA A 40 -17.72 4.49 3.56
N ASN A 41 -18.35 5.56 4.04
CA ASN A 41 -19.80 5.76 3.92
C ASN A 41 -20.22 5.93 2.44
N THR A 42 -19.40 6.58 1.61
CA THR A 42 -19.62 6.71 0.17
C THR A 42 -19.52 5.36 -0.54
N HIS A 43 -18.45 4.59 -0.29
CA HIS A 43 -18.29 3.24 -0.83
C HIS A 43 -19.46 2.33 -0.43
N TRP A 44 -19.87 2.39 0.84
CA TRP A 44 -21.00 1.63 1.35
C TRP A 44 -22.31 1.98 0.63
N SER A 45 -22.60 3.27 0.49
CA SER A 45 -23.84 3.74 -0.16
C SER A 45 -23.91 3.32 -1.63
N VAL A 46 -22.81 3.51 -2.38
CA VAL A 46 -22.73 3.08 -3.79
C VAL A 46 -22.83 1.56 -3.91
N ALA A 47 -22.13 0.81 -3.07
CA ALA A 47 -22.16 -0.65 -3.08
C ALA A 47 -23.55 -1.20 -2.77
N LYS A 48 -24.23 -0.63 -1.76
CA LYS A 48 -25.60 -0.99 -1.40
C LYS A 48 -26.55 -0.73 -2.55
N ASN A 49 -26.50 0.46 -3.16
CA ASN A 49 -27.40 0.80 -4.25
C ASN A 49 -27.18 -0.08 -5.47
N PHE A 50 -25.93 -0.43 -5.75
CA PHE A 50 -25.62 -1.34 -6.84
C PHE A 50 -26.11 -2.77 -6.56
N ALA A 51 -25.99 -3.24 -5.32
CA ALA A 51 -26.45 -4.58 -4.92
C ALA A 51 -27.98 -4.73 -4.91
N GLU A 52 -28.69 -3.70 -4.42
CA GLU A 52 -30.14 -3.71 -4.25
C GLU A 52 -30.88 -3.29 -5.53
N TRP A 53 -30.40 -2.24 -6.21
CA TRP A 53 -31.12 -1.56 -7.29
C TRP A 53 -30.39 -1.61 -8.64
N GLY A 54 -29.17 -2.14 -8.70
CA GLY A 54 -28.35 -2.16 -9.91
C GLY A 54 -27.79 -0.78 -10.30
N VAL A 55 -27.94 0.23 -9.44
CA VAL A 55 -27.53 1.61 -9.72
C VAL A 55 -26.20 1.92 -9.03
N TRP A 56 -25.19 2.26 -9.82
CA TRP A 56 -23.88 2.69 -9.32
C TRP A 56 -23.90 4.19 -8.98
N GLY A 57 -24.38 4.53 -7.79
CA GLY A 57 -24.44 5.91 -7.32
C GLY A 57 -24.74 6.04 -5.82
N ILE A 58 -24.51 7.23 -5.25
CA ILE A 58 -24.80 7.50 -3.83
C ILE A 58 -26.31 7.42 -3.55
N SER A 59 -27.14 7.82 -4.52
CA SER A 59 -28.59 7.61 -4.49
C SER A 59 -28.97 6.42 -5.39
N PRO A 60 -30.11 5.75 -5.13
CA PRO A 60 -30.56 4.63 -5.95
C PRO A 60 -31.19 5.06 -7.28
N TYR A 61 -31.26 6.37 -7.58
CA TYR A 61 -32.00 6.90 -8.73
C TYR A 61 -31.13 7.22 -9.94
N GLN A 62 -29.84 7.52 -9.71
CA GLN A 62 -28.95 7.96 -10.78
C GLN A 62 -27.53 7.48 -10.58
N PHE A 63 -26.84 7.26 -11.70
CA PHE A 63 -25.40 6.99 -11.69
C PHE A 63 -24.64 8.18 -11.08
N SER A 64 -23.60 7.89 -10.30
CA SER A 64 -22.66 8.89 -9.82
C SER A 64 -21.24 8.34 -9.77
N SER A 65 -20.30 9.05 -10.39
CA SER A 65 -18.88 8.70 -10.40
C SER A 65 -18.20 9.11 -9.09
N ALA A 66 -18.75 8.64 -7.98
CA ALA A 66 -18.39 9.06 -6.62
C ALA A 66 -17.25 8.23 -6.00
N SER A 67 -16.95 7.05 -6.56
CA SER A 67 -15.98 6.13 -5.96
C SER A 67 -14.60 6.27 -6.60
N SER A 68 -13.60 6.62 -5.79
CA SER A 68 -12.17 6.57 -6.15
C SER A 68 -11.59 5.15 -6.15
N SER A 69 -12.39 4.15 -5.77
CA SER A 69 -11.97 2.75 -5.57
C SER A 69 -13.03 1.78 -6.08
N PRO A 70 -13.24 1.70 -7.41
CA PRO A 70 -14.34 0.92 -7.98
C PRO A 70 -14.27 -0.56 -7.64
N LEU A 71 -13.07 -1.16 -7.61
CA LEU A 71 -12.94 -2.58 -7.29
C LEU A 71 -13.35 -2.89 -5.85
N PHE A 72 -13.03 -2.01 -4.90
CA PHE A 72 -13.47 -2.15 -3.51
C PHE A 72 -14.99 -2.02 -3.40
N THR A 73 -15.56 -1.01 -4.06
CA THR A 73 -17.01 -0.78 -4.06
C THR A 73 -17.78 -1.95 -4.68
N PHE A 74 -17.24 -2.51 -5.76
CA PHE A 74 -17.80 -3.70 -6.41
C PHE A 74 -17.66 -4.96 -5.53
N LEU A 75 -16.54 -5.12 -4.82
CA LEU A 75 -16.39 -6.20 -3.84
C LEU A 75 -17.45 -6.10 -2.74
N LEU A 76 -17.66 -4.90 -2.19
CA LEU A 76 -18.67 -4.68 -1.16
C LEU A 76 -20.08 -4.99 -1.69
N SER A 77 -20.41 -4.62 -2.93
CA SER A 77 -21.74 -4.89 -3.49
C SER A 77 -22.01 -6.39 -3.64
N ILE A 78 -21.00 -7.19 -4.03
CA ILE A 78 -21.08 -8.66 -4.04
C ILE A 78 -21.34 -9.18 -2.62
N LEU A 79 -20.58 -8.70 -1.63
CA LEU A 79 -20.75 -9.14 -0.24
C LEU A 79 -22.14 -8.78 0.31
N ILE A 80 -22.66 -7.59 0.00
CA ILE A 80 -24.02 -7.18 0.37
C ILE A 80 -25.05 -8.09 -0.29
N LYS A 81 -24.86 -8.47 -1.56
CA LYS A 81 -25.79 -9.38 -2.26
C LYS A 81 -25.85 -10.77 -1.63
N ILE A 82 -24.73 -11.26 -1.09
CA ILE A 82 -24.61 -12.60 -0.51
C ILE A 82 -25.06 -12.62 0.96
N PHE A 83 -24.60 -11.66 1.76
CA PHE A 83 -24.77 -11.65 3.22
C PHE A 83 -25.88 -10.70 3.71
N GLY A 84 -26.49 -9.94 2.81
CA GLY A 84 -27.49 -8.93 3.12
C GLY A 84 -26.89 -7.57 3.47
N ASN A 85 -27.77 -6.61 3.72
CA ASN A 85 -27.41 -5.22 3.99
C ASN A 85 -27.01 -5.02 5.46
N SER A 86 -25.73 -5.22 5.77
CA SER A 86 -25.17 -5.05 7.12
C SER A 86 -23.99 -4.08 7.13
N ASN A 87 -24.08 -3.03 7.94
CA ASN A 87 -23.03 -2.01 8.08
C ASN A 87 -21.68 -2.59 8.55
N TYR A 88 -21.63 -3.82 9.06
CA TYR A 88 -20.39 -4.49 9.47
C TYR A 88 -19.61 -5.12 8.31
N ILE A 89 -20.16 -5.18 7.10
CA ILE A 89 -19.50 -5.80 5.95
C ILE A 89 -18.12 -5.18 5.65
N PRO A 90 -17.95 -3.84 5.54
CA PRO A 90 -16.63 -3.25 5.31
C PRO A 90 -15.61 -3.57 6.42
N LEU A 91 -16.04 -3.57 7.68
CA LEU A 91 -15.21 -3.92 8.83
C LEU A 91 -14.72 -5.38 8.76
N ILE A 92 -15.62 -6.32 8.45
CA ILE A 92 -15.29 -7.75 8.32
C ILE A 92 -14.37 -7.97 7.12
N ALA A 93 -14.68 -7.35 5.97
CA ALA A 93 -13.87 -7.46 4.76
C ALA A 93 -12.43 -6.96 5.00
N ASN A 94 -12.28 -5.80 5.63
CA ASN A 94 -10.97 -5.26 5.99
C ASN A 94 -10.24 -6.09 7.04
N SER A 95 -10.95 -6.65 8.03
CA SER A 95 -10.37 -7.56 9.02
C SER A 95 -9.78 -8.80 8.35
N LEU A 96 -10.50 -9.39 7.38
CA LEU A 96 -10.01 -10.52 6.59
C LEU A 96 -8.79 -10.13 5.74
N ALA A 97 -8.85 -8.99 5.05
CA ALA A 97 -7.71 -8.48 4.26
C ALA A 97 -6.47 -8.24 5.14
N ALA A 98 -6.65 -7.71 6.36
CA ALA A 98 -5.58 -7.51 7.32
C ALA A 98 -4.96 -8.83 7.79
N LEU A 99 -5.78 -9.87 8.04
CA LEU A 99 -5.27 -11.21 8.36
C LEU A 99 -4.42 -11.77 7.22
N PHE A 100 -4.85 -11.61 5.96
CA PHE A 100 -4.06 -12.02 4.80
C PHE A 100 -2.75 -11.23 4.69
N LEU A 101 -2.79 -9.91 4.89
CA LEU A 101 -1.61 -9.04 4.88
C LEU A 101 -0.60 -9.48 5.94
N ILE A 102 -1.05 -9.69 7.18
CA ILE A 102 -0.23 -10.17 8.29
C ILE A 102 0.34 -11.55 7.99
N SER A 103 -0.44 -12.47 7.42
CA SER A 103 0.01 -13.82 7.06
C SER A 103 1.11 -13.81 6.00
N ILE A 104 0.96 -12.95 4.98
CA ILE A 104 1.97 -12.74 3.94
C ILE A 104 3.24 -12.16 4.53
N LEU A 105 3.13 -11.13 5.37
CA LEU A 105 4.27 -10.48 6.01
C LEU A 105 4.95 -11.41 7.02
N HIS A 106 4.20 -12.20 7.78
CA HIS A 106 4.74 -13.25 8.64
C HIS A 106 5.58 -14.25 7.83
N THR A 107 5.03 -14.74 6.72
CA THR A 107 5.70 -15.71 5.84
C THR A 107 6.97 -15.12 5.21
N TYR A 108 6.96 -13.82 4.91
CA TYR A 108 8.13 -13.11 4.40
C TYR A 108 9.17 -12.87 5.49
N LEU A 109 8.77 -12.36 6.65
CA LEU A 109 9.67 -11.95 7.73
C LEU A 109 10.25 -13.13 8.50
N LYS A 110 9.65 -14.33 8.43
CA LYS A 110 10.15 -15.52 9.14
C LYS A 110 11.57 -15.91 8.74
N GLN A 111 12.07 -15.50 7.58
CA GLN A 111 13.43 -15.77 7.14
C GLN A 111 14.49 -14.88 7.82
N PHE A 112 14.09 -13.76 8.42
CA PHE A 112 15.00 -12.82 9.07
C PHE A 112 15.20 -13.12 10.56
N THR A 113 16.14 -12.41 11.20
CA THR A 113 16.39 -12.53 12.64
C THR A 113 15.15 -12.20 13.47
N ILE A 114 15.07 -12.74 14.70
CA ILE A 114 13.94 -12.51 15.61
C ILE A 114 13.71 -11.03 15.92
N ARG A 115 14.79 -10.24 16.00
CA ARG A 115 14.73 -8.78 16.27
C ARG A 115 14.06 -8.05 15.11
N ILE A 116 14.49 -8.31 13.88
CA ILE A 116 13.89 -7.74 12.66
C ILE A 116 12.42 -8.17 12.57
N TYR A 117 12.13 -9.46 12.75
CA TYR A 117 10.76 -9.95 12.76
C TYR A 117 9.88 -9.18 13.76
N ALA A 118 10.33 -8.99 14.99
CA ALA A 118 9.58 -8.27 16.02
C ALA A 118 9.33 -6.80 15.66
N ILE A 119 10.40 -6.08 15.30
CA ILE A 119 10.36 -4.65 14.97
C ILE A 119 9.37 -4.40 13.83
N PHE A 120 9.46 -5.19 12.76
CA PHE A 120 8.61 -5.00 11.59
C PHE A 120 7.14 -5.32 11.86
N MET A 121 6.84 -6.40 12.60
CA MET A 121 5.45 -6.74 12.95
C MET A 121 4.81 -5.65 13.83
N ILE A 122 5.57 -5.09 14.78
CA ILE A 122 5.10 -3.98 15.61
C ILE A 122 4.95 -2.69 14.77
N ALA A 123 5.90 -2.40 13.89
CA ALA A 123 5.85 -1.24 13.01
C ALA A 123 4.62 -1.24 12.09
N ILE A 124 4.16 -2.41 11.62
CA ILE A 124 2.92 -2.49 10.84
C ILE A 124 1.70 -2.11 11.68
N ILE A 125 1.63 -2.50 12.95
CA ILE A 125 0.49 -2.12 13.80
C ILE A 125 0.49 -0.62 14.12
N LEU A 126 1.67 -0.05 14.38
CA LEU A 126 1.81 1.31 14.91
C LEU A 126 2.01 2.38 13.82
N LEU A 127 2.85 2.12 12.82
CA LEU A 127 3.19 3.09 11.77
C LEU A 127 2.20 3.07 10.60
N MET A 128 1.60 1.92 10.24
CA MET A 128 0.49 1.84 9.26
C MET A 128 -0.89 2.14 9.90
N PRO A 129 -0.94 2.56 11.16
CA PRO A 129 -2.01 2.21 12.12
C PRO A 129 -3.07 1.18 11.62
N LEU A 130 -2.70 -0.10 11.50
CA LEU A 130 -3.55 -1.12 10.87
C LEU A 130 -4.95 -1.26 11.52
N HIS A 131 -5.06 -1.06 12.84
CA HIS A 131 -6.36 -1.05 13.54
C HIS A 131 -7.31 0.02 12.99
N LYS A 132 -6.80 1.25 12.78
CA LYS A 132 -7.57 2.37 12.22
C LYS A 132 -7.99 2.12 10.79
N GLU A 133 -7.13 1.51 9.99
CA GLU A 133 -7.45 1.17 8.60
C GLU A 133 -8.59 0.14 8.53
N ILE A 134 -8.60 -0.82 9.45
CA ILE A 134 -9.67 -1.81 9.57
C ILE A 134 -10.98 -1.15 10.01
N THR A 135 -10.93 -0.34 11.08
CA THR A 135 -12.13 0.29 11.65
C THR A 135 -12.66 1.42 10.77
N ALA A 136 -11.80 2.08 9.97
CA ALA A 136 -12.22 3.07 8.99
C ALA A 136 -13.08 2.47 7.87
N GLY A 137 -12.95 1.18 7.57
CA GLY A 137 -13.78 0.49 6.56
C GLY A 137 -13.52 0.93 5.12
N THR A 138 -12.37 1.55 4.84
CA THR A 138 -11.96 1.98 3.51
C THR A 138 -11.21 0.86 2.76
N GLU A 139 -10.84 1.11 1.52
CA GLU A 139 -10.09 0.21 0.64
C GLU A 139 -8.60 0.06 0.99
N TYR A 140 -8.11 0.82 1.98
CA TYR A 140 -6.68 1.02 2.23
C TYR A 140 -5.93 -0.26 2.63
N VAL A 141 -6.58 -1.19 3.35
CA VAL A 141 -5.99 -2.49 3.68
C VAL A 141 -5.86 -3.36 2.43
N PHE A 142 -6.89 -3.39 1.58
CA PHE A 142 -6.89 -4.13 0.31
C PHE A 142 -5.85 -3.58 -0.67
N TYR A 143 -5.71 -2.26 -0.74
CA TYR A 143 -4.68 -1.60 -1.51
C TYR A 143 -3.27 -1.99 -1.03
N SER A 144 -3.01 -1.90 0.28
CA SER A 144 -1.73 -2.28 0.88
C SER A 144 -1.39 -3.75 0.63
N LEU A 145 -2.38 -4.64 0.79
CA LEU A 145 -2.25 -6.07 0.48
C LEU A 145 -1.87 -6.29 -0.99
N SER A 146 -2.58 -5.65 -1.91
CA SER A 146 -2.34 -5.80 -3.36
C SER A 146 -0.95 -5.28 -3.75
N MET A 147 -0.52 -4.15 -3.18
CA MET A 147 0.83 -3.62 -3.41
C MET A 147 1.91 -4.55 -2.86
N ILE A 148 1.76 -5.11 -1.66
CA ILE A 148 2.75 -6.05 -1.11
C ILE A 148 2.83 -7.34 -1.92
N LEU A 149 1.69 -7.86 -2.38
CA LEU A 149 1.67 -8.99 -3.30
C LEU A 149 2.37 -8.64 -4.62
N PHE A 150 2.12 -7.45 -5.17
CA PHE A 150 2.77 -6.96 -6.38
C PHE A 150 4.30 -6.88 -6.19
N LEU A 151 4.79 -6.31 -5.09
CA LEU A 151 6.23 -6.24 -4.78
C LEU A 151 6.87 -7.64 -4.69
N ARG A 152 6.18 -8.59 -4.07
CA ARG A 152 6.63 -9.99 -4.01
C ARG A 152 6.66 -10.66 -5.39
N ALA A 153 5.65 -10.38 -6.23
CA ALA A 153 5.61 -10.90 -7.60
C ALA A 153 6.75 -10.30 -8.44
N PHE A 154 7.05 -9.02 -8.29
CA PHE A 154 8.19 -8.37 -8.93
C PHE A 154 9.53 -8.98 -8.48
N GLN A 155 9.73 -9.21 -7.17
CA GLN A 155 10.92 -9.92 -6.66
C GLN A 155 11.07 -11.31 -7.29
N LYS A 156 9.98 -12.10 -7.36
CA LYS A 156 9.99 -13.42 -7.98
C LYS A 156 10.27 -13.37 -9.48
N TYR A 157 9.74 -12.37 -10.16
CA TYR A 157 9.99 -12.13 -11.57
C TYR A 157 11.48 -11.83 -11.80
N LEU A 158 12.09 -10.95 -11.00
CA LEU A 158 13.53 -10.66 -11.09
C LEU A 158 14.42 -11.88 -10.83
N ALA A 159 13.97 -12.83 -10.00
CA ALA A 159 14.77 -14.00 -9.64
C ALA A 159 14.71 -15.16 -10.65
N SER A 160 13.64 -15.24 -11.46
CA SER A 160 13.37 -16.44 -12.29
C SER A 160 12.93 -16.13 -13.72
N GLU A 161 12.50 -14.90 -13.99
CA GLU A 161 12.12 -14.39 -15.31
C GLU A 161 11.05 -15.21 -16.05
N THR A 162 10.28 -16.04 -15.33
CA THR A 162 9.27 -16.89 -15.96
C THR A 162 8.04 -16.09 -16.41
N PRO A 163 7.40 -16.47 -17.54
CA PRO A 163 6.16 -15.84 -18.00
C PRO A 163 5.06 -15.85 -16.94
N ARG A 164 4.93 -16.95 -16.18
CA ARG A 164 3.96 -17.09 -15.10
C ARG A 164 4.14 -16.02 -14.01
N ASN A 165 5.39 -15.73 -13.64
CA ASN A 165 5.67 -14.69 -12.63
C ASN A 165 5.39 -13.29 -13.16
N PHE A 166 5.63 -13.05 -14.45
CA PHE A 166 5.21 -11.81 -15.10
C PHE A 166 3.67 -11.67 -15.13
N SER A 167 2.95 -12.71 -15.55
CA SER A 167 1.47 -12.70 -15.56
C SER A 167 0.89 -12.47 -14.17
N ASN A 168 1.45 -13.10 -13.13
CA ASN A 168 1.03 -12.86 -11.75
C ASN A 168 1.25 -11.40 -11.35
N MET A 169 2.39 -10.80 -11.72
CA MET A 169 2.68 -9.41 -11.45
C MET A 169 1.71 -8.47 -12.17
N ALA A 170 1.39 -8.74 -13.45
CA ALA A 170 0.43 -7.96 -14.24
C ALA A 170 -1.02 -8.09 -13.72
N LEU A 171 -1.42 -9.27 -13.23
CA LEU A 171 -2.71 -9.44 -12.57
C LEU A 171 -2.79 -8.61 -11.28
N LEU A 172 -1.71 -8.63 -10.49
CA LEU A 172 -1.65 -7.87 -9.25
C LEU A 172 -1.62 -6.35 -9.47
N SER A 173 -1.09 -5.87 -10.61
CA SER A 173 -1.16 -4.46 -10.96
C SER A 173 -2.60 -4.03 -11.28
N ILE A 174 -3.38 -4.87 -11.96
CA ILE A 174 -4.82 -4.63 -12.18
C ILE A 174 -5.55 -4.50 -10.84
N LEU A 175 -5.29 -5.41 -9.88
CA LEU A 175 -5.92 -5.34 -8.56
C LEU A 175 -5.50 -4.09 -7.78
N ALA A 176 -4.21 -3.77 -7.77
CA ALA A 176 -3.70 -2.58 -7.10
C ALA A 176 -4.35 -1.29 -7.65
N THR A 177 -4.47 -1.17 -8.98
CA THR A 177 -5.10 -0.02 -9.62
C THR A 177 -6.61 0.01 -9.46
N GLY A 178 -7.28 -1.15 -9.48
CA GLY A 178 -8.71 -1.24 -9.21
C GLY A 178 -9.07 -0.80 -7.79
N PHE A 179 -8.22 -1.08 -6.80
CA PHE A 179 -8.42 -0.60 -5.44
C PHE A 179 -8.05 0.88 -5.29
N ARG A 180 -6.93 1.34 -5.83
CA ARG A 180 -6.58 2.77 -5.87
C ARG A 180 -5.76 3.14 -7.09
N TYR A 181 -6.16 4.21 -7.77
CA TYR A 181 -5.47 4.73 -8.95
C TYR A 181 -4.06 5.26 -8.67
N GLU A 182 -3.75 5.60 -7.40
CA GLU A 182 -2.40 6.01 -6.97
C GLU A 182 -1.31 4.97 -7.27
N SER A 183 -1.68 3.69 -7.34
CA SER A 183 -0.75 2.63 -7.77
C SER A 183 -0.13 2.91 -9.13
N LEU A 184 -0.81 3.62 -10.03
CA LEU A 184 -0.28 3.92 -11.37
C LEU A 184 1.04 4.68 -11.29
N ILE A 185 1.18 5.61 -10.33
CA ILE A 185 2.43 6.35 -10.11
C ILE A 185 3.54 5.37 -9.72
N LEU A 186 3.27 4.43 -8.82
CA LEU A 186 4.25 3.43 -8.40
C LEU A 186 4.61 2.48 -9.55
N ILE A 187 3.59 1.91 -10.20
CA ILE A 187 3.74 0.96 -11.32
C ILE A 187 4.51 1.59 -12.48
N PHE A 188 4.35 2.89 -12.72
CA PHE A 188 5.13 3.63 -13.69
C PHE A 188 6.64 3.50 -13.44
N PHE A 189 7.11 3.59 -12.19
CA PHE A 189 8.54 3.41 -11.89
C PHE A 189 9.02 1.96 -12.05
N PHE A 190 8.16 0.96 -11.86
CA PHE A 190 8.48 -0.42 -12.22
C PHE A 190 8.61 -0.57 -13.74
N CYS A 191 7.72 0.07 -14.51
CA CYS A 191 7.78 0.11 -15.97
C CYS A 191 9.05 0.84 -16.46
N ALA A 192 9.40 1.97 -15.84
CA ALA A 192 10.61 2.72 -16.14
C ALA A 192 11.87 1.90 -15.83
N TYR A 193 11.89 1.17 -14.72
CA TYR A 193 12.98 0.24 -14.42
C TYR A 193 13.13 -0.85 -15.49
N LEU A 194 12.02 -1.46 -15.94
CA LEU A 194 12.06 -2.48 -16.99
C LEU A 194 12.59 -1.92 -18.32
N VAL A 195 12.26 -0.69 -18.68
CA VAL A 195 12.75 -0.05 -19.91
C VAL A 195 14.21 0.35 -19.78
N ILE A 196 14.56 1.13 -18.74
CA ILE A 196 15.85 1.82 -18.65
C ILE A 196 16.97 0.86 -18.22
N ILE A 197 16.67 -0.05 -17.28
CA ILE A 197 17.70 -0.92 -16.69
C ILE A 197 17.69 -2.30 -17.34
N ARG A 198 16.52 -2.80 -17.73
CA ARG A 198 16.36 -4.16 -18.28
C ARG A 198 16.19 -4.19 -19.80
N ASN A 199 16.03 -3.04 -20.46
CA ASN A 199 15.75 -2.93 -21.90
C ASN A 199 14.54 -3.78 -22.36
N ASP A 200 13.60 -4.08 -21.45
CA ASP A 200 12.45 -4.95 -21.64
C ASP A 200 11.19 -4.12 -21.99
N PHE A 201 11.19 -3.46 -23.15
CA PHE A 201 10.12 -2.54 -23.54
C PHE A 201 8.75 -3.23 -23.65
N VAL A 202 8.69 -4.41 -24.26
CA VAL A 202 7.43 -5.15 -24.48
C VAL A 202 6.75 -5.50 -23.16
N LYS A 203 7.52 -5.99 -22.18
CA LYS A 203 7.00 -6.35 -20.86
C LYS A 203 6.59 -5.11 -20.08
N SER A 204 7.33 -4.02 -20.20
CA SER A 204 6.95 -2.73 -19.60
C SER A 204 5.62 -2.23 -20.16
N LEU A 205 5.46 -2.22 -21.48
CA LEU A 205 4.22 -1.81 -22.15
C LEU A 205 3.06 -2.72 -21.75
N ALA A 206 3.24 -4.04 -21.74
CA ALA A 206 2.23 -4.99 -21.31
C ALA A 206 1.80 -4.75 -19.85
N LEU A 207 2.76 -4.54 -18.94
CA LEU A 207 2.47 -4.22 -17.54
C LEU A 207 1.69 -2.91 -17.40
N TRP A 208 2.07 -1.89 -18.15
CA TRP A 208 1.40 -0.59 -18.15
C TRP A 208 -0.04 -0.67 -18.67
N CYS A 209 -0.27 -1.40 -19.78
CA CYS A 209 -1.60 -1.67 -20.31
C CYS A 209 -2.49 -2.39 -19.29
N CYS A 210 -1.96 -3.41 -18.62
CA CYS A 210 -2.69 -4.10 -17.54
C CYS A 210 -3.00 -3.14 -16.38
N ALA A 211 -2.03 -2.35 -15.93
CA ALA A 211 -2.20 -1.41 -14.83
C ALA A 211 -3.28 -0.35 -15.11
N ILE A 212 -3.30 0.25 -16.30
CA ILE A 212 -4.29 1.28 -16.65
C ILE A 212 -5.69 0.70 -16.92
N MET A 213 -5.82 -0.60 -17.16
CA MET A 213 -7.09 -1.23 -17.54
C MET A 213 -8.28 -0.89 -16.61
N PRO A 214 -8.18 -0.97 -15.25
CA PRO A 214 -9.28 -0.60 -14.37
C PRO A 214 -9.73 0.86 -14.53
N LEU A 215 -8.80 1.76 -14.80
CA LEU A 215 -9.09 3.17 -15.04
C LEU A 215 -9.87 3.36 -16.35
N LEU A 216 -9.45 2.68 -17.42
CA LEU A 216 -10.13 2.76 -18.73
C LEU A 216 -11.53 2.17 -18.67
N VAL A 217 -11.67 0.99 -18.06
CA VAL A 217 -12.96 0.30 -17.94
C VAL A 217 -13.94 1.17 -17.15
N TYR A 218 -13.53 1.68 -15.98
CA TYR A 218 -14.38 2.53 -15.17
C TYR A 218 -14.69 3.86 -15.87
N GLY A 219 -13.70 4.49 -16.49
CA GLY A 219 -13.89 5.76 -17.18
C GLY A 219 -14.82 5.65 -18.39
N TRP A 220 -14.75 4.53 -19.13
CA TRP A 220 -15.69 4.23 -20.21
C TRP A 220 -17.12 4.10 -19.69
N ILE A 221 -17.33 3.35 -18.60
CA ILE A 221 -18.64 3.21 -17.95
C ILE A 221 -19.15 4.56 -17.45
N SER A 222 -18.27 5.38 -16.88
CA SER A 222 -18.61 6.70 -16.35
C SER A 222 -19.10 7.65 -17.44
N VAL A 223 -18.40 7.69 -18.58
CA VAL A 223 -18.78 8.52 -19.74
C VAL A 223 -20.07 8.03 -20.40
N SER A 224 -20.29 6.72 -20.49
CA SER A 224 -21.52 6.18 -21.07
C SER A 224 -22.77 6.52 -20.26
N HIS A 225 -22.62 6.87 -18.98
CA HIS A 225 -23.69 7.35 -18.10
C HIS A 225 -23.72 8.88 -17.95
N GLY A 226 -23.01 9.61 -18.83
CA GLY A 226 -23.01 11.09 -18.85
C GLY A 226 -22.20 11.74 -17.73
N SER A 227 -21.30 11.00 -17.08
CA SER A 227 -20.40 11.52 -16.04
C SER A 227 -18.97 11.72 -16.57
N SER A 228 -18.11 12.34 -15.75
CA SER A 228 -16.69 12.57 -16.08
C SER A 228 -15.94 11.24 -16.22
N PHE A 229 -14.91 11.19 -17.08
CA PHE A 229 -14.08 9.99 -17.26
C PHE A 229 -13.33 9.59 -15.98
N LEU A 230 -12.81 10.57 -15.24
CA LEU A 230 -12.19 10.35 -13.93
C LEU A 230 -13.23 10.57 -12.82
N PRO A 231 -13.20 9.77 -11.73
CA PRO A 231 -14.11 9.97 -10.61
C PRO A 231 -13.92 11.36 -9.99
N VAL A 232 -15.04 12.00 -9.64
CA VAL A 232 -15.07 13.39 -9.15
C VAL A 232 -14.29 13.54 -7.84
N TYR A 233 -14.26 12.51 -6.99
CA TYR A 233 -13.55 12.51 -5.72
C TYR A 233 -12.03 12.28 -5.83
N MET A 234 -11.50 11.99 -7.03
CA MET A 234 -10.05 11.92 -7.23
C MET A 234 -9.39 13.31 -7.21
N PHE A 235 -10.16 14.36 -7.53
CA PHE A 235 -9.70 15.75 -7.60
C PHE A 235 -10.68 16.63 -6.81
N PRO A 236 -10.66 16.60 -5.47
CA PRO A 236 -11.46 17.49 -4.65
C PRO A 236 -11.03 18.94 -4.91
N ARG A 237 -11.66 19.57 -5.91
CA ARG A 237 -11.37 20.91 -6.46
C ARG A 237 -9.88 21.19 -6.64
N LEU A 238 -9.44 21.23 -7.89
CA LEU A 238 -8.30 22.08 -8.27
C LEU A 238 -8.66 23.53 -7.88
N GLU A 239 -8.52 23.88 -6.61
CA GLU A 239 -8.19 25.25 -6.25
C GLU A 239 -6.87 25.49 -6.99
N THR A 240 -6.96 26.26 -8.07
CA THR A 240 -5.81 26.62 -8.87
C THR A 240 -4.76 27.11 -7.90
N THR A 241 -3.62 26.42 -7.89
CA THR A 241 -2.50 26.79 -7.05
C THR A 241 -1.99 28.09 -7.65
N ASP A 242 -2.55 29.22 -7.23
CA ASP A 242 -2.33 30.54 -7.85
C ASP A 242 -0.91 31.10 -7.54
N GLY A 243 0.01 30.25 -7.09
CA GLY A 243 1.43 30.53 -7.05
C GLY A 243 2.30 29.47 -6.38
N VAL A 244 3.62 29.67 -6.48
CA VAL A 244 4.65 28.84 -5.83
C VAL A 244 4.46 28.76 -4.31
N LYS A 245 3.86 29.78 -3.69
CA LYS A 245 3.60 29.83 -2.25
C LYS A 245 2.55 28.80 -1.80
N ASP A 246 1.47 28.64 -2.55
CA ASP A 246 0.43 27.66 -2.23
C ASP A 246 0.91 26.23 -2.51
N LEU A 247 1.73 26.05 -3.55
CA LEU A 247 2.42 24.78 -3.80
C LEU A 247 3.36 24.41 -2.64
N LEU A 248 4.18 25.35 -2.14
CA LEU A 248 5.06 25.12 -0.99
C LEU A 248 4.27 24.84 0.28
N LYS A 249 3.14 25.52 0.50
CA LYS A 249 2.24 25.29 1.65
C LYS A 249 1.60 23.90 1.59
N ASN A 250 1.15 23.48 0.41
CA ASN A 250 0.56 22.15 0.21
C ASN A 250 1.61 21.04 0.37
N LEU A 251 2.82 21.26 -0.17
CA LEU A 251 3.96 20.36 0.04
C LEU A 251 4.35 20.25 1.52
N SER A 252 4.42 21.38 2.24
CA SER A 252 4.79 21.37 3.66
C SER A 252 3.69 20.75 4.54
N GLY A 253 2.42 20.99 4.22
CA GLY A 253 1.29 20.36 4.91
C GLY A 253 1.28 18.84 4.73
N ASN A 254 1.51 18.37 3.50
CA ASN A 254 1.56 16.94 3.20
C ASN A 254 2.82 16.28 3.78
N ALA A 255 3.95 16.99 3.81
CA ALA A 255 5.18 16.55 4.48
C ALA A 255 5.00 16.42 6.00
N TYR A 256 4.25 17.33 6.63
CA TYR A 256 3.94 17.26 8.06
C TYR A 256 3.05 16.07 8.38
N GLN A 257 1.97 15.88 7.61
CA GLN A 257 1.09 14.72 7.77
C GLN A 257 1.82 13.41 7.46
N GLY A 258 2.72 13.41 6.47
CA GLY A 258 3.54 12.28 6.04
C GLY A 258 4.91 12.19 6.70
N ALA A 259 5.14 12.83 7.86
CA ALA A 259 6.46 12.89 8.49
C ALA A 259 7.07 11.49 8.72
N THR A 260 6.24 10.51 9.08
CA THR A 260 6.66 9.12 9.22
C THR A 260 7.16 8.53 7.89
N VAL A 261 6.47 8.80 6.79
CA VAL A 261 6.89 8.35 5.44
C VAL A 261 8.23 8.98 5.07
N LEU A 262 8.41 10.28 5.32
CA LEU A 262 9.66 10.98 5.04
C LEU A 262 10.84 10.41 5.84
N ILE A 263 10.65 10.15 7.14
CA ILE A 263 11.68 9.54 7.98
C ILE A 263 12.06 8.14 7.43
N LEU A 264 11.07 7.32 7.09
CA LEU A 264 11.31 5.99 6.51
C LEU A 264 11.99 6.06 5.14
N MET A 265 11.65 7.06 4.31
CA MET A 265 12.33 7.30 3.05
C MET A 265 13.79 7.73 3.24
N LEU A 266 14.10 8.54 4.25
CA LEU A 266 15.48 8.90 4.58
C LEU A 266 16.28 7.66 4.98
N PHE A 267 15.71 6.79 5.83
CA PHE A 267 16.35 5.51 6.16
C PHE A 267 16.58 4.64 4.92
N LEU A 268 15.58 4.54 4.04
CA LEU A 268 15.70 3.78 2.80
C LEU A 268 16.79 4.34 1.88
N LEU A 269 16.86 5.66 1.74
CA LEU A 269 17.88 6.35 0.95
C LEU A 269 19.28 6.10 1.52
N ILE A 270 19.47 6.32 2.83
CA ILE A 270 20.75 6.06 3.51
C ILE A 270 21.20 4.61 3.29
N GLN A 271 20.28 3.66 3.44
CA GLN A 271 20.56 2.24 3.23
C GLN A 271 20.94 1.90 1.78
N ILE A 272 20.25 2.47 0.79
CA ILE A 272 20.60 2.33 -0.63
C ILE A 272 22.03 2.82 -0.87
N PHE A 273 22.40 4.00 -0.32
CA PHE A 273 23.74 4.55 -0.48
C PHE A 273 24.81 3.69 0.20
N ILE A 274 24.61 3.25 1.45
CA ILE A 274 25.56 2.40 2.19
C ILE A 274 25.80 1.08 1.44
N GLN A 275 24.74 0.43 0.95
CA GLN A 275 24.89 -0.84 0.24
C GLN A 275 25.47 -0.68 -1.17
N SER A 276 25.30 0.49 -1.80
CA SER A 276 25.83 0.75 -3.13
C SER A 276 27.36 0.82 -3.18
N GLY A 277 28.04 1.05 -2.05
CA GLY A 277 29.50 1.09 -1.98
C GLY A 277 30.13 2.14 -2.90
N THR A 278 31.27 1.83 -3.50
CA THR A 278 32.05 2.70 -4.41
C THR A 278 31.59 2.66 -5.88
N GLN A 279 30.39 2.13 -6.15
CA GLN A 279 29.80 2.11 -7.51
C GLN A 279 29.72 3.54 -8.06
N LYS A 280 30.28 3.77 -9.26
CA LYS A 280 30.40 5.10 -9.88
C LYS A 280 29.14 5.56 -10.59
N THR A 281 28.38 4.64 -11.22
CA THR A 281 27.19 5.03 -12.00
C THR A 281 25.90 4.80 -11.21
N LEU A 282 24.88 5.66 -11.44
CA LEU A 282 23.57 5.55 -10.80
C LEU A 282 22.84 4.27 -11.20
N ALA A 283 22.99 3.83 -12.45
CA ALA A 283 22.38 2.60 -12.97
C ALA A 283 22.87 1.35 -12.21
N ASP A 284 24.18 1.29 -11.91
CA ASP A 284 24.76 0.17 -11.16
C ASP A 284 24.31 0.14 -9.69
N LYS A 285 24.03 1.31 -9.10
CA LYS A 285 23.45 1.38 -7.75
C LYS A 285 22.02 0.85 -7.73
N ILE A 286 21.22 1.19 -8.75
CA ILE A 286 19.83 0.76 -8.88
C ILE A 286 19.74 -0.74 -9.17
N SER A 287 20.61 -1.27 -10.03
CA SER A 287 20.59 -2.70 -10.39
C SER A 287 20.89 -3.62 -9.21
N LYS A 288 21.67 -3.15 -8.22
CA LYS A 288 21.99 -3.90 -6.99
C LYS A 288 20.79 -4.08 -6.07
N ASN A 289 19.93 -3.08 -5.96
CA ASN A 289 18.73 -3.08 -5.10
C ASN A 289 17.51 -2.51 -5.85
N PRO A 290 17.03 -3.22 -6.88
CA PRO A 290 16.05 -2.67 -7.81
C PRO A 290 14.73 -2.35 -7.11
N LEU A 291 14.29 -3.21 -6.19
CA LEU A 291 13.05 -3.01 -5.46
C LEU A 291 13.09 -1.75 -4.56
N ALA A 292 14.16 -1.56 -3.79
CA ALA A 292 14.31 -0.42 -2.89
C ALA A 292 14.37 0.90 -3.67
N ALA A 293 15.12 0.92 -4.79
CA ALA A 293 15.23 2.11 -5.64
C ALA A 293 13.88 2.47 -6.28
N VAL A 294 13.18 1.49 -6.85
CA VAL A 294 11.88 1.73 -7.51
C VAL A 294 10.82 2.18 -6.51
N VAL A 295 10.75 1.54 -5.32
CA VAL A 295 9.82 1.96 -4.26
C VAL A 295 10.17 3.36 -3.75
N PHE A 296 11.45 3.68 -3.57
CA PHE A 296 11.89 5.03 -3.17
C PHE A 296 11.43 6.07 -4.19
N CYS A 297 11.74 5.87 -5.48
CA CYS A 297 11.37 6.81 -6.54
C CYS A 297 9.85 6.97 -6.66
N GLY A 298 9.10 5.87 -6.60
CA GLY A 298 7.65 5.92 -6.72
C GLY A 298 6.95 6.58 -5.53
N VAL A 299 7.38 6.30 -4.30
CA VAL A 299 6.82 6.98 -3.11
C VAL A 299 7.23 8.46 -3.09
N ALA A 300 8.47 8.79 -3.47
CA ALA A 300 8.90 10.18 -3.62
C ALA A 300 8.02 10.93 -4.62
N ALA A 301 7.76 10.33 -5.79
CA ALA A 301 6.91 10.92 -6.80
C ALA A 301 5.47 11.09 -6.31
N GLN A 302 4.92 10.13 -5.57
CA GLN A 302 3.59 10.27 -4.96
C GLN A 302 3.53 11.46 -4.01
N LEU A 303 4.51 11.64 -3.14
CA LEU A 303 4.56 12.78 -2.19
C LEU A 303 4.61 14.14 -2.89
N VAL A 304 5.23 14.22 -4.08
CA VAL A 304 5.36 15.46 -4.86
C VAL A 304 4.13 15.69 -5.75
N ILE A 305 3.66 14.67 -6.45
CA ILE A 305 2.58 14.78 -7.45
C ILE A 305 1.24 15.00 -6.76
N ALA A 306 0.99 14.33 -5.64
CA ALA A 306 -0.32 14.38 -5.01
C ALA A 306 -0.74 15.79 -4.53
N PRO A 307 0.12 16.61 -3.91
CA PRO A 307 -0.19 18.02 -3.62
C PRO A 307 -0.47 18.87 -4.87
N ILE A 308 0.16 18.55 -6.00
CA ILE A 308 0.00 19.29 -7.26
C ILE A 308 -1.34 18.94 -7.92
N VAL A 309 -1.69 17.65 -7.86
CA VAL A 309 -2.83 17.08 -8.56
C VAL A 309 -4.08 17.02 -7.67
N GLY A 310 -3.94 17.26 -6.36
CA GLY A 310 -5.03 17.18 -5.37
C GLY A 310 -5.40 15.75 -4.96
N ILE A 311 -4.49 14.78 -5.13
CA ILE A 311 -4.76 13.37 -4.83
C ILE A 311 -4.53 13.09 -3.33
N VAL A 312 -5.46 12.39 -2.69
CA VAL A 312 -5.36 12.03 -1.26
C VAL A 312 -4.49 10.80 -1.07
N ILE A 313 -3.18 10.97 -0.86
CA ILE A 313 -2.22 9.84 -0.74
C ILE A 313 -2.60 8.89 0.41
N ASN A 314 -2.67 7.60 0.11
CA ASN A 314 -2.61 6.58 1.15
C ASN A 314 -1.18 6.43 1.70
N GLN A 315 -0.91 7.08 2.83
CA GLN A 315 0.39 7.00 3.51
C GLN A 315 0.65 5.60 4.09
N SER A 316 -0.38 4.90 4.54
CA SER A 316 -0.29 3.57 5.14
C SER A 316 0.31 2.54 4.18
N ALA A 317 -0.12 2.53 2.91
CA ALA A 317 0.47 1.65 1.90
C ALA A 317 1.96 1.96 1.66
N SER A 318 2.32 3.24 1.54
CA SER A 318 3.71 3.68 1.37
C SER A 318 4.60 3.24 2.52
N ILE A 319 4.10 3.31 3.77
CA ILE A 319 4.81 2.83 4.95
C ILE A 319 5.07 1.33 4.85
N VAL A 320 4.06 0.51 4.55
CA VAL A 320 4.24 -0.95 4.46
C VAL A 320 5.19 -1.32 3.33
N MET A 321 5.12 -0.64 2.18
CA MET A 321 6.04 -0.88 1.06
C MET A 321 7.48 -0.54 1.43
N ILE A 322 7.72 0.63 2.03
CA ILE A 322 9.06 1.01 2.49
C ILE A 322 9.57 0.01 3.51
N LEU A 323 8.77 -0.34 4.52
CA LEU A 323 9.13 -1.35 5.51
C LEU A 323 9.47 -2.70 4.84
N PHE A 324 8.65 -3.16 3.90
CA PHE A 324 8.92 -4.39 3.17
C PHE A 324 10.29 -4.37 2.47
N THR A 325 10.67 -3.23 1.87
CA THR A 325 11.99 -3.07 1.23
C THR A 325 13.16 -2.90 2.20
N LEU A 326 12.92 -2.31 3.38
CA LEU A 326 13.94 -2.10 4.42
C LEU A 326 14.32 -3.39 5.16
N ALA A 327 13.38 -4.34 5.30
CA ALA A 327 13.57 -5.56 6.07
C ALA A 327 14.83 -6.38 5.69
N PRO A 328 15.06 -6.74 4.40
CA PRO A 328 16.26 -7.49 4.02
C PRO A 328 17.54 -6.68 4.25
N ILE A 329 17.55 -5.40 3.89
CA ILE A 329 18.73 -4.54 4.01
C ILE A 329 19.16 -4.37 5.47
N THR A 330 18.18 -4.16 6.35
CA THR A 330 18.42 -3.99 7.78
C THR A 330 18.89 -5.31 8.41
N ASN A 331 18.35 -6.44 7.97
CA ASN A 331 18.81 -7.75 8.44
C ASN A 331 20.27 -8.01 8.08
N ASP A 332 20.68 -7.72 6.84
CA ASP A 332 22.07 -7.89 6.39
C ASP A 332 23.03 -7.00 7.17
N PHE A 333 22.62 -5.76 7.46
CA PHE A 333 23.42 -4.83 8.26
C PHE A 333 23.63 -5.34 9.70
N ILE A 334 22.57 -5.83 10.35
CA ILE A 334 22.66 -6.39 11.70
C ILE A 334 23.56 -7.63 11.71
N GLN A 335 23.38 -8.54 10.75
CA GLN A 335 24.19 -9.77 10.69
C GLN A 335 25.68 -9.47 10.47
N LYS A 336 26.03 -8.52 9.59
CA LYS A 336 27.42 -8.07 9.42
C LYS A 336 28.03 -7.50 10.70
N LYS A 337 27.26 -6.73 11.47
CA LYS A 337 27.73 -6.16 12.74
C LYS A 337 27.96 -7.24 13.79
N VAL A 338 27.06 -8.22 13.89
CA VAL A 338 27.20 -9.35 14.83
C VAL A 338 28.42 -10.22 14.46
N GLY A 339 28.59 -10.59 13.20
CA GLY A 339 29.77 -11.36 12.75
C GLY A 339 31.10 -10.63 12.97
N ASN A 340 31.13 -9.31 12.79
CA ASN A 340 32.31 -8.50 13.11
C ASN A 340 32.59 -8.36 14.62
N THR A 341 31.61 -8.67 15.48
CA THR A 341 31.78 -8.62 16.94
C THR A 341 32.34 -9.96 17.46
N GLU A 342 31.94 -11.08 16.86
CA GLU A 342 32.50 -12.42 17.16
C GLU A 342 33.96 -12.56 16.69
N LEU A 343 34.35 -11.92 15.58
CA LEU A 343 35.76 -11.84 15.16
C LEU A 343 36.63 -10.92 16.03
N LYS A 344 36.02 -10.14 16.93
CA LYS A 344 36.73 -9.22 17.86
C LYS A 344 36.74 -9.70 19.31
N SER A 345 36.21 -10.88 19.63
CA SER A 345 36.47 -11.50 20.93
C SER A 345 37.92 -12.03 20.93
N PRO A 346 38.78 -11.60 21.87
CA PRO A 346 40.17 -12.05 21.89
C PRO A 346 40.23 -13.55 22.17
N GLN A 347 40.82 -14.30 21.25
CA GLN A 347 41.65 -15.44 21.63
C GLN A 347 42.74 -14.87 22.54
N ASN A 348 42.60 -15.04 23.86
CA ASN A 348 43.70 -15.09 24.83
C ASN A 348 43.13 -15.28 26.26
N SER A 349 43.08 -16.54 26.70
CA SER A 349 43.40 -16.92 28.08
C SER A 349 43.80 -18.40 28.11
N GLU A 350 44.84 -18.74 27.36
CA GLU A 350 45.77 -19.82 27.73
C GLU A 350 47.15 -19.20 27.70
N PHE A 351 47.66 -18.84 28.87
CA PHE A 351 49.05 -18.96 29.33
C PHE A 351 49.10 -18.67 30.83
#